data_AF-A0A2T4V4K4-F1
#
_entry.id   AF-A0A2T4V4K4-F1
#
_cell.length_a   1.000
_cell.length_b   1.000
_cell.length_c   1.000
_cell.angle_alpha   90.00
_cell.angle_beta   90.00
_cell.angle_gamma   90.00
#
_symmetry.space_group_name_H-M   'P 1'
#
loop_
_entity.id
_entity.type
_entity.pdbx_description
1 polymer ?
#
loop_
_entity_poly.entity_id
_entity_poly.type
_entity_poly.pdbx_seq_one_letter_code
_entity_poly.pdbx_strand_id
1 'polypeptide(L)'
;MDGSARPEVVQVLRRSCPYTRKRMRYFKRPWDESRGDEYDHWGTSVWYLEVDAEGGVSRQLTVFENGSVLKYDEARPEDRYGGLAHTTLDLEEDGFLPFEIDRAEFESAWQRKRTIVP
;
A
#
# COMPACT_ATOMS: atom_id res chain seq x y z
N MET A 1 -14.60 -19.52 58.39
CA MET A 1 -14.81 -19.74 56.95
C MET A 1 -15.25 -18.41 56.39
N ASP A 2 -14.31 -17.59 55.93
CA ASP A 2 -14.61 -16.30 55.33
C ASP A 2 -13.94 -16.28 53.95
N GLY A 3 -14.78 -16.43 52.94
CA GLY A 3 -14.39 -16.36 51.55
C GLY A 3 -14.37 -14.91 51.12
N SER A 4 -13.19 -14.39 50.82
CA SER A 4 -13.02 -13.11 50.15
C SER A 4 -12.08 -13.32 48.97
N ALA A 5 -12.67 -13.59 47.81
CA ALA A 5 -11.99 -13.67 46.54
C ALA A 5 -12.20 -12.37 45.77
N ARG A 6 -11.08 -11.77 45.33
CA ARG A 6 -10.83 -10.88 44.16
C ARG A 6 -9.85 -9.74 44.54
N PRO A 7 -9.05 -9.16 43.61
CA PRO A 7 -9.18 -9.21 42.14
C PRO A 7 -7.89 -9.52 41.34
N GLU A 8 -8.11 -10.05 40.13
CA GLU A 8 -7.52 -9.64 38.84
C GLU A 8 -6.13 -8.96 38.84
N VAL A 9 -5.09 -9.75 38.56
CA VAL A 9 -3.78 -9.22 38.14
C VAL A 9 -3.82 -8.92 36.64
N VAL A 10 -4.31 -7.73 36.30
CA VAL A 10 -4.18 -7.15 34.96
C VAL A 10 -2.69 -6.97 34.67
N GLN A 11 -2.12 -7.81 33.80
CA GLN A 11 -0.79 -7.58 33.25
C GLN A 11 -0.81 -6.30 32.42
N VAL A 12 -0.29 -5.23 33.03
CA VAL A 12 0.25 -4.06 32.34
C VAL A 12 1.32 -4.55 31.36
N LEU A 13 0.96 -4.68 30.09
CA LEU A 13 1.92 -4.85 29.02
C LEU A 13 1.93 -3.61 28.13
N ARG A 14 2.94 -2.79 28.44
CA ARG A 14 3.79 -2.03 27.50
C ARG A 14 3.10 -0.85 26.82
N ARG A 15 3.36 0.32 27.42
CA ARG A 15 3.53 1.58 26.69
C ARG A 15 4.51 1.35 25.53
N SER A 16 3.99 1.05 24.35
CA SER A 16 4.75 1.21 23.11
C SER A 16 4.84 2.71 22.84
N CYS A 17 6.06 3.25 22.86
CA CYS A 17 6.33 4.56 22.29
C CYS A 17 5.68 4.61 20.88
N PRO A 18 4.82 5.58 20.55
CA PRO A 18 3.98 5.54 19.35
C PRO A 18 4.74 5.82 18.04
N TYR A 19 6.08 5.86 18.08
CA TYR A 19 6.92 6.21 16.94
C TYR A 19 8.01 5.17 16.73
N THR A 20 7.65 3.89 16.72
CA THR A 20 8.39 2.95 15.88
C THR A 20 8.28 3.52 14.47
N ARG A 21 9.37 4.03 13.89
CA ARG A 21 9.41 4.34 12.46
C ARG A 21 9.04 3.05 11.73
N LYS A 22 7.78 2.96 11.30
CA LYS A 22 7.25 1.82 10.55
C LYS A 22 8.18 1.66 9.35
N ARG A 23 8.88 0.53 9.27
CA ARG A 23 9.78 0.26 8.16
C ARG A 23 8.91 -0.01 6.95
N MET A 24 8.77 0.99 6.10
CA MET A 24 8.06 0.88 4.84
C MET A 24 8.96 0.17 3.83
N ARG A 25 8.40 -0.79 3.12
CA ARG A 25 8.96 -1.45 1.95
C ARG A 25 8.31 -0.86 0.71
N TYR A 26 9.04 -0.87 -0.40
CA TYR A 26 8.58 -0.26 -1.65
C TYR A 26 8.68 -1.29 -2.75
N PHE A 27 7.65 -1.38 -3.57
CA PHE A 27 7.58 -2.37 -4.64
C PHE A 27 7.26 -1.69 -5.96
N LYS A 28 7.77 -2.26 -7.04
CA LYS A 28 7.48 -1.86 -8.41
C LYS A 28 7.25 -3.09 -9.27
N ARG A 29 5.99 -3.38 -9.51
CA ARG A 29 5.58 -4.55 -10.28
C ARG A 29 4.92 -4.12 -11.59
N PRO A 30 5.43 -4.57 -12.76
CA PRO A 30 4.68 -4.46 -14.00
C PRO A 30 3.49 -5.42 -13.98
N TRP A 31 2.38 -4.95 -14.52
CA TRP A 31 1.12 -5.65 -14.65
C TRP A 31 0.74 -5.62 -16.13
N ASP A 32 0.94 -6.76 -16.79
CA ASP A 32 0.79 -6.92 -18.24
C ASP A 32 -0.68 -7.07 -18.67
N GLU A 33 -1.58 -7.29 -17.71
CA GLU A 33 -3.01 -7.37 -18.00
C GLU A 33 -3.61 -5.95 -18.12
N SER A 34 -4.50 -5.81 -19.09
CA SER A 34 -5.32 -4.61 -19.22
C SER A 34 -6.39 -4.60 -18.13
N ARG A 35 -7.00 -3.43 -17.88
CA ARG A 35 -8.00 -3.28 -16.82
C ARG A 35 -9.26 -4.11 -17.06
N GLY A 36 -9.62 -4.38 -18.31
CA GLY A 36 -10.87 -5.08 -18.65
C GLY A 36 -12.14 -4.24 -18.46
N ASP A 37 -12.00 -2.95 -18.16
CA ASP A 37 -13.10 -1.98 -17.97
C ASP A 37 -13.18 -0.96 -19.13
N GLU A 38 -14.00 0.09 -18.99
CA GLU A 38 -14.07 1.22 -19.93
C GLU A 38 -12.71 1.91 -20.21
N TYR A 39 -11.72 1.71 -19.31
CA TYR A 39 -10.35 2.22 -19.41
C TYR A 39 -9.34 1.20 -19.95
N ASP A 40 -9.80 0.08 -20.53
CA ASP A 40 -8.93 -0.97 -21.10
C ASP A 40 -7.93 -0.42 -22.13
N HIS A 41 -8.35 0.60 -22.88
CA HIS A 41 -7.54 1.32 -23.86
C HIS A 41 -6.30 2.04 -23.27
N TRP A 42 -6.13 2.10 -21.95
CA TRP A 42 -4.93 2.63 -21.30
C TRP A 42 -3.71 1.69 -21.39
N GLY A 43 -3.95 0.42 -21.73
CA GLY A 43 -2.91 -0.59 -21.91
C GLY A 43 -2.42 -1.21 -20.61
N THR A 44 -1.18 -1.70 -20.64
CA THR A 44 -0.52 -2.30 -19.47
C THR A 44 -0.26 -1.26 -18.39
N SER A 45 -0.01 -1.72 -17.15
CA SER A 45 0.23 -0.82 -16.02
C SER A 45 1.43 -1.23 -15.19
N VAL A 46 2.07 -0.26 -14.55
CA VAL A 46 3.17 -0.48 -13.61
C VAL A 46 2.74 0.03 -12.25
N TRP A 47 2.72 -0.87 -11.27
CA TRP A 47 2.24 -0.61 -9.93
C TRP A 47 3.41 -0.35 -9.01
N TYR A 48 3.35 0.79 -8.33
CA TYR A 48 4.29 1.21 -7.31
C TYR A 48 3.54 1.22 -5.98
N LEU A 49 4.01 0.45 -5.02
CA LEU A 49 3.34 0.27 -3.73
C LEU A 49 4.30 0.60 -2.59
N GLU A 50 3.85 1.44 -1.67
CA GLU A 50 4.46 1.58 -0.34
C GLU A 50 3.68 0.70 0.62
N VAL A 51 4.35 -0.33 1.12
CA VAL A 51 3.76 -1.34 1.98
C VAL A 51 4.45 -1.30 3.33
N ASP A 52 3.66 -1.33 4.40
CA ASP A 52 4.19 -1.38 5.74
C ASP A 52 4.61 -2.81 6.16
N ALA A 53 5.23 -2.94 7.32
CA ALA A 53 5.74 -4.23 7.80
C ALA A 53 4.67 -5.31 8.00
N GLU A 54 3.40 -4.92 8.10
CA GLU A 54 2.24 -5.80 8.26
C GLU A 54 1.59 -6.15 6.90
N GLY A 55 2.09 -5.61 5.79
CA GLY A 55 1.53 -5.81 4.44
C GLY A 55 0.49 -4.75 4.04
N GLY A 56 0.23 -3.75 4.89
CA GLY A 56 -0.72 -2.68 4.61
C GLY A 56 -0.19 -1.68 3.58
N VAL A 57 -0.97 -1.36 2.55
CA VAL A 57 -0.57 -0.40 1.52
C VAL A 57 -0.87 1.02 1.99
N SER A 58 0.17 1.82 2.21
CA SER A 58 0.05 3.23 2.64
C SER A 58 -0.06 4.19 1.45
N ARG A 59 0.65 3.91 0.37
CA ARG A 59 0.62 4.70 -0.88
C ARG A 59 0.67 3.79 -2.08
N GLN A 60 -0.13 4.11 -3.10
CA GLN A 60 -0.20 3.38 -4.35
C GLN A 60 -0.13 4.33 -5.53
N LEU A 61 0.76 4.04 -6.47
CA LEU A 61 0.93 4.76 -7.72
C LEU A 61 0.85 3.76 -8.88
N THR A 62 -0.09 3.97 -9.79
CA THR A 62 -0.25 3.13 -10.97
C THR A 62 0.03 3.96 -12.22
N VAL A 63 1.01 3.56 -13.02
CA VAL A 63 1.39 4.23 -14.26
C VAL A 63 0.97 3.34 -15.43
N PHE A 64 0.11 3.83 -16.30
CA PHE A 64 -0.36 3.13 -17.49
C PHE A 64 0.52 3.45 -18.70
N GLU A 65 0.54 2.54 -19.67
CA GLU A 65 1.31 2.66 -20.91
C GLU A 65 0.94 3.92 -21.71
N ASN A 66 -0.34 4.28 -21.75
CA ASN A 66 -0.81 5.50 -22.43
C ASN A 66 -0.34 6.81 -21.77
N GLY A 67 0.34 6.74 -20.62
CA GLY A 67 0.80 7.89 -19.85
C GLY A 67 -0.18 8.37 -18.76
N SER A 68 -1.33 7.71 -18.59
CA SER A 68 -2.19 7.91 -17.43
C SER A 68 -1.48 7.47 -16.15
N VAL A 69 -1.61 8.25 -15.09
CA VAL A 69 -0.97 8.05 -13.80
C VAL A 69 -2.02 8.22 -12.73
N LEU A 70 -2.28 7.18 -11.95
CA LEU A 70 -3.16 7.19 -10.79
C LEU A 70 -2.32 7.19 -9.52
N LYS A 71 -2.78 7.94 -8.51
CA LYS A 71 -2.08 8.12 -7.24
C LYS A 71 -3.10 8.11 -6.12
N TYR A 72 -2.87 7.24 -5.14
CA TYR A 72 -3.71 7.06 -3.98
C TYR A 72 -2.86 7.00 -2.72
N ASP A 73 -3.35 7.64 -1.68
CA ASP A 73 -2.75 7.72 -0.35
C ASP A 73 -3.88 7.92 0.68
N GLU A 74 -3.56 7.96 1.97
CA GLU A 74 -4.58 8.15 3.03
C GLU A 74 -5.45 9.40 2.83
N ALA A 75 -4.92 10.49 2.25
CA ALA A 75 -5.71 11.69 1.97
C ALA A 75 -6.62 11.55 0.75
N ARG A 76 -6.31 10.62 -0.17
CA ARG A 76 -7.06 10.33 -1.40
C ARG A 76 -7.12 8.81 -1.62
N PRO A 77 -7.91 8.09 -0.82
CA PRO A 77 -7.94 6.63 -0.86
C PRO A 77 -8.66 6.11 -2.10
N GLU A 78 -9.53 6.88 -2.75
CA GLU A 78 -10.24 6.46 -3.96
C GLU A 78 -10.69 7.65 -4.82
N ASP A 79 -10.88 7.40 -6.11
CA ASP A 79 -11.48 8.30 -7.08
C ASP A 79 -12.30 7.48 -8.10
N ARG A 80 -12.94 8.13 -9.08
CA ARG A 80 -13.71 7.43 -10.15
C ARG A 80 -12.90 6.37 -10.91
N TYR A 81 -11.58 6.50 -10.95
CA TYR A 81 -10.71 5.62 -11.74
C TYR A 81 -10.17 4.41 -10.97
N GLY A 82 -10.41 4.30 -9.66
CA GLY A 82 -9.90 3.22 -8.80
C GLY A 82 -9.64 3.68 -7.36
N GLY A 83 -8.85 2.93 -6.62
CA GLY A 83 -8.50 3.27 -5.24
C GLY A 83 -7.25 2.57 -4.71
N LEU A 84 -6.88 2.99 -3.50
CA LEU A 84 -5.85 2.42 -2.65
C LEU A 84 -6.26 1.00 -2.27
N ALA A 85 -5.30 0.08 -2.33
CA ALA A 85 -5.50 -1.27 -1.82
C ALA A 85 -5.85 -1.24 -0.32
N HIS A 86 -7.08 -1.62 0.00
CA HIS A 86 -7.57 -1.77 1.38
C HIS A 86 -7.21 -3.14 1.97
N THR A 87 -6.83 -4.09 1.12
CA THR A 87 -6.41 -5.43 1.53
C THR A 87 -4.91 -5.44 1.77
N THR A 88 -4.52 -6.05 2.90
CA THR A 88 -3.13 -6.37 3.21
C THR A 88 -2.56 -7.29 2.14
N LEU A 89 -1.43 -6.92 1.53
CA LEU A 89 -0.76 -7.74 0.52
C LEU A 89 0.16 -8.75 1.20
N ASP A 90 0.08 -10.01 0.77
CA ASP A 90 1.02 -11.02 1.20
C ASP A 90 2.22 -11.01 0.24
N LEU A 91 3.28 -10.31 0.64
CA LEU A 91 4.42 -10.05 -0.24
C LEU A 91 5.10 -11.33 -0.77
N GLU A 92 4.97 -12.44 -0.06
CA GLU A 92 5.53 -13.75 -0.43
C GLU A 92 4.60 -14.49 -1.38
N GLU A 93 3.34 -14.72 -1.00
CA GLU A 93 2.35 -15.45 -1.80
C GLU A 93 1.99 -14.70 -3.08
N ASP A 94 1.82 -13.37 -3.01
CA ASP A 94 1.52 -12.52 -4.18
C ASP A 94 2.77 -12.26 -5.06
N GLY A 95 3.95 -12.72 -4.64
CA GLY A 95 5.19 -12.67 -5.41
C GLY A 95 5.77 -11.26 -5.60
N PHE A 96 5.60 -10.36 -4.62
CA PHE A 96 6.13 -8.99 -4.67
C PHE A 96 7.60 -8.88 -4.27
N LEU A 97 8.13 -9.80 -3.46
CA LEU A 97 9.54 -9.80 -3.02
C LEU A 97 10.58 -9.50 -4.13
N PRO A 98 10.54 -10.13 -5.33
CA PRO A 98 11.53 -9.84 -6.39
C PRO A 98 11.39 -8.46 -7.03
N PHE A 99 10.27 -7.77 -6.77
CA PHE A 99 9.96 -6.44 -7.29
C PHE A 99 10.21 -5.33 -6.26
N GLU A 100 10.89 -5.64 -5.15
CA GLU A 100 11.27 -4.64 -4.15
C GLU A 100 12.22 -3.61 -4.76
N ILE A 101 11.94 -2.34 -4.50
CA ILE A 101 12.73 -1.18 -4.92
C ILE A 101 13.12 -0.36 -3.70
N ASP A 102 14.12 0.52 -3.87
CA ASP A 102 14.47 1.47 -2.82
C ASP A 102 13.42 2.59 -2.72
N ARG A 103 13.29 3.15 -1.51
CA ARG A 103 12.48 4.33 -1.24
C ARG A 103 12.75 5.46 -2.22
N ALA A 104 14.02 5.72 -2.56
CA ALA A 104 14.38 6.82 -3.45
C ALA A 104 13.78 6.64 -4.86
N GLU A 105 13.73 5.41 -5.37
CA GLU A 105 13.08 5.13 -6.67
C GLU A 105 11.57 5.36 -6.58
N PHE A 106 10.93 4.89 -5.50
CA PHE A 106 9.51 5.12 -5.27
C PHE A 106 9.19 6.62 -5.15
N GLU A 107 9.94 7.37 -4.35
CA GLU A 107 9.72 8.81 -4.16
C GLU A 107 9.96 9.61 -5.44
N SER A 108 10.91 9.17 -6.28
CA SER A 108 11.13 9.74 -7.61
C SER A 108 9.91 9.51 -8.52
N ALA A 109 9.36 8.29 -8.53
CA ALA A 109 8.14 7.99 -9.25
C ALA A 109 6.93 8.74 -8.66
N TRP A 110 6.86 8.87 -7.34
CA TRP A 110 5.81 9.59 -6.62
C TRP A 110 5.82 11.09 -6.87
N GLN A 111 6.96 11.69 -7.22
CA GLN A 111 7.00 13.10 -7.64
C GLN A 111 6.32 13.35 -9.00
N ARG A 112 6.02 12.30 -9.76
CA ARG A 112 5.24 12.42 -11.00
C ARG A 112 3.86 13.00 -10.69
N LYS A 113 3.40 13.87 -11.59
CA LYS A 113 2.06 14.45 -11.51
C LYS A 113 1.03 13.38 -11.85
N ARG A 114 -0.11 13.43 -11.15
CA ARG A 114 -1.30 12.69 -11.54
C ARG A 114 -1.77 13.27 -12.88
N THR A 115 -1.77 12.43 -13.91
CA THR A 115 -2.13 12.80 -15.28
C THR A 115 -3.13 11.78 -15.76
N ILE A 116 -4.25 12.20 -16.33
CA ILE A 116 -5.21 11.29 -16.96
C ILE A 116 -5.26 11.70 -18.42
N VAL A 117 -4.84 10.79 -19.29
CA VAL A 117 -4.96 10.99 -20.74
C VAL A 117 -6.38 10.58 -21.12
N PRO A 118 -7.20 11.53 -21.65
CA PRO A 118 -8.58 11.26 -22.02
C PRO A 118 -8.71 10.40 -23.28
#